data_AF-A0A453M681-F1
#
_entry.id   AF-A0A453M681-F1
#
_cell.length_a   1.000
_cell.length_b   1.000
_cell.length_c   1.000
_cell.angle_alpha   90.00
_cell.angle_beta   90.00
_cell.angle_gamma   90.00
#
_symmetry.space_group_name_H-M   'P 1'
#
loop_
_entity.id
_entity.type
_entity.pdbx_description
1 polymer ?
#
loop_
_entity_poly.entity_id
_entity_poly.type
_entity_poly.pdbx_seq_one_letter_code
_entity_poly.pdbx_strand_id
1 'polypeptide(L)'
;MGAMEVNQVLDTYCQASGQRINYAKSSIFFSKGVPENIRNDIKGILHVPNETLNEKYLGMPSDIGSSKNGAFKYLKDRLWSRIQGWIEKSLST
;
A
#
# COMPACT_ATOMS: atom_id res chain seq x y z
N MET A 1 -6.74 19.24 11.13
CA MET A 1 -5.75 19.35 12.23
C MET A 1 -4.72 18.21 12.12
N GLY A 2 -5.10 16.94 12.35
CA GLY A 2 -4.15 15.82 12.28
C GLY A 2 -3.38 15.65 10.96
N ALA A 3 -3.99 15.88 9.80
CA ALA A 3 -3.28 15.78 8.51
C ALA A 3 -2.15 16.82 8.36
N MET A 4 -2.30 18.01 8.95
CA MET A 4 -1.26 19.05 8.89
C MET A 4 -0.07 18.67 9.79
N GLU A 5 -0.34 18.11 10.96
CA GLU A 5 0.69 17.63 11.88
C GLU A 5 1.50 16.49 11.26
N VAL A 6 0.83 15.53 10.61
CA VAL A 6 1.49 14.45 9.87
C VAL A 6 2.40 15.02 8.78
N ASN A 7 1.91 15.98 7.99
CA ASN A 7 2.71 16.61 6.94
C ASN A 7 3.96 17.31 7.52
N GLN A 8 3.82 18.01 8.66
CA GLN A 8 4.92 18.69 9.32
C GLN A 8 5.99 17.72 9.85
N VAL A 9 5.57 16.59 10.44
CA VAL A 9 6.50 15.55 10.91
C VAL A 9 7.24 14.91 9.73
N LEU A 10 6.53 14.64 8.63
CA LEU A 10 7.11 14.10 7.41
C LEU A 10 8.13 15.06 6.79
N ASP A 11 7.83 16.35 6.72
CA ASP A 11 8.77 17.37 6.25
C ASP A 11 10.01 17.45 7.13
N THR A 12 9.83 17.47 8.46
CA THR A 12 10.93 17.46 9.43
C THR A 12 11.83 16.24 9.25
N TYR A 13 11.24 15.06 9.05
CA TYR A 13 11.98 13.83 8.78
C TYR A 13 12.75 13.91 7.46
N CYS A 14 12.13 14.40 6.38
CA CYS A 14 12.77 14.59 5.09
C CYS A 14 13.97 15.54 5.18
N GLN A 15 13.83 16.65 5.90
CA GLN A 15 14.91 17.61 6.13
C GLN A 15 16.06 17.01 6.93
N ALA A 16 15.76 16.27 8.00
CA ALA A 16 16.78 15.64 8.84
C ALA A 16 17.51 14.47 8.15
N SER A 17 16.79 13.68 7.35
CA SER A 17 17.33 12.48 6.68
C SER A 17 17.94 12.76 5.30
N GLY A 18 17.62 13.90 4.68
CA GLY A 18 17.95 14.19 3.28
C GLY A 18 17.13 13.37 2.27
N GLN A 19 16.10 12.64 2.72
CA GLN A 19 15.23 11.82 1.88
C GLN A 19 14.01 12.60 1.39
N ARG A 20 13.38 12.12 0.31
CA ARG A 20 12.14 12.68 -0.23
C ARG A 20 11.05 11.62 -0.32
N ILE A 21 9.82 12.02 -0.05
CA ILE A 21 8.65 11.14 -0.19
C ILE A 21 8.32 10.96 -1.66
N ASN A 22 8.06 9.71 -2.04
CA ASN A 22 7.51 9.39 -3.35
C ASN A 22 5.97 9.34 -3.26
N TYR A 23 5.33 10.48 -3.50
CA TYR A 23 3.87 10.60 -3.43
C TYR A 23 3.14 9.70 -4.45
N ALA A 24 3.77 9.38 -5.59
CA ALA A 24 3.20 8.47 -6.58
C ALA A 24 3.15 7.01 -6.12
N LYS A 25 4.06 6.61 -5.22
CA LYS A 25 4.08 5.29 -4.57
C LYS A 25 3.43 5.29 -3.18
N SER A 26 2.92 6.44 -2.74
CA SER A 26 2.22 6.57 -1.46
C SER A 26 0.72 6.44 -1.70
N SER A 27 0.00 5.93 -0.71
CA SER A 27 -1.45 5.77 -0.76
C SER A 27 -2.07 6.09 0.60
N ILE A 28 -3.30 6.62 0.60
CA ILE A 28 -4.10 6.86 1.81
C ILE A 28 -5.28 5.90 1.81
N PHE A 29 -5.64 5.40 2.98
CA PHE A 29 -6.84 4.61 3.17
C PHE A 29 -7.82 5.30 4.10
N PHE A 30 -9.08 5.36 3.69
CA PHE A 30 -10.17 5.92 4.49
C PHE A 30 -11.18 4.83 4.85
N SER A 31 -11.59 4.80 6.12
CA SER A 31 -12.65 3.90 6.58
C SER A 31 -14.01 4.20 5.93
N LYS A 32 -14.92 3.22 6.01
CA LYS A 32 -16.30 3.41 5.56
C LYS A 32 -16.95 4.54 6.35
N GLY A 33 -17.66 5.44 5.65
CA GLY A 33 -18.39 6.55 6.27
C GLY A 33 -17.64 7.88 6.34
N VAL A 34 -16.38 7.95 5.90
CA VAL A 34 -15.68 9.25 5.77
C VAL A 34 -16.24 10.04 4.58
N PRO A 35 -16.77 11.27 4.80
CA PRO A 35 -17.29 12.15 3.75
C PRO A 35 -16.25 12.53 2.68
N GLU A 36 -16.70 12.70 1.45
CA GLU A 36 -15.83 12.97 0.28
C GLU A 36 -15.06 14.30 0.39
N ASN A 37 -15.68 15.34 0.94
CA ASN A 37 -15.02 16.62 1.18
C ASN A 37 -13.83 16.45 2.14
N ILE A 38 -13.99 15.68 3.21
CA ILE A 38 -12.92 15.42 4.18
C ILE A 38 -11.79 14.60 3.53
N ARG A 39 -12.12 13.64 2.67
CA ARG A 39 -11.11 12.88 1.91
C ARG A 39 -10.28 13.79 1.03
N ASN A 40 -10.93 14.68 0.28
CA ASN A 40 -10.26 15.61 -0.63
C ASN A 40 -9.40 16.63 0.11
N ASP A 41 -9.87 17.13 1.26
CA ASP A 41 -9.08 18.02 2.12
C ASP A 41 -7.80 17.31 2.62
N ILE A 42 -7.92 16.07 3.09
CA ILE A 42 -6.78 15.28 3.60
C ILE A 42 -5.79 14.96 2.48
N LYS A 43 -6.27 14.54 1.30
CA LYS A 43 -5.43 14.32 0.11
C LYS A 43 -4.68 15.58 -0.29
N GLY A 44 -5.36 16.73 -0.27
CA GLY A 44 -4.77 18.01 -0.61
C GLY A 44 -3.64 18.40 0.34
N ILE A 45 -3.84 18.23 1.64
CA ILE A 45 -2.83 18.54 2.66
C ILE A 45 -1.61 17.62 2.55
N LEU A 46 -1.83 16.32 2.33
CA LEU A 46 -0.76 15.32 2.29
C LEU A 46 -0.12 15.14 0.90
N HIS A 47 -0.69 15.76 -0.14
CA HIS A 47 -0.28 15.61 -1.55
C HIS A 47 -0.27 14.15 -2.06
N VAL A 48 -1.08 13.27 -1.47
CA VAL A 48 -1.20 11.86 -1.88
C VAL A 48 -2.55 11.66 -2.58
N PRO A 49 -2.58 11.54 -3.92
CA PRO A 49 -3.83 11.41 -4.66
C PRO A 49 -4.40 9.97 -4.64
N ASN A 50 -3.56 8.96 -4.40
CA ASN A 50 -3.95 7.57 -4.47
C ASN A 50 -4.75 7.12 -3.23
N GLU A 51 -5.98 6.67 -3.45
CA GLU A 51 -6.78 5.92 -2.47
C GLU A 51 -6.76 4.44 -2.82
N THR A 52 -5.91 3.66 -2.16
CA THR A 52 -5.83 2.22 -2.44
C THR A 52 -5.56 1.41 -1.18
N LEU A 53 -6.43 0.44 -0.90
CA LEU A 53 -6.19 -0.59 0.13
C LEU A 53 -5.41 -1.80 -0.43
N ASN A 54 -5.33 -1.89 -1.76
CA ASN A 54 -5.02 -3.11 -2.51
C ASN A 54 -3.54 -3.25 -2.88
N GLU A 55 -2.68 -2.36 -2.39
CA GLU A 55 -1.25 -2.46 -2.64
C GLU A 55 -0.63 -3.51 -1.72
N LYS A 56 0.32 -4.28 -2.25
CA LYS A 56 1.06 -5.25 -1.47
C LYS A 56 2.10 -4.52 -0.62
N TYR A 57 1.98 -4.53 0.70
CA TYR A 57 3.05 -4.09 1.57
C TYR A 57 4.11 -5.18 1.69
N LEU A 58 5.34 -4.89 1.27
CA LEU A 58 6.48 -5.85 1.25
C LEU A 58 6.14 -7.20 0.57
N GLY A 59 5.29 -7.17 -0.46
CA GLY A 59 4.90 -8.36 -1.21
C GLY A 59 3.79 -9.20 -0.57
N MET A 60 3.12 -8.69 0.46
CA MET A 60 1.96 -9.27 1.13
C MET A 60 0.74 -8.34 1.00
N PRO A 61 -0.50 -8.84 0.87
CA PRO A 61 -1.68 -7.96 0.83
C PRO A 61 -1.73 -7.08 2.08
N SER A 62 -1.88 -5.76 1.94
CA SER A 62 -1.93 -4.84 3.10
C SER A 62 -3.12 -5.09 4.03
N ASP A 63 -4.15 -5.79 3.54
CA ASP A 63 -5.43 -6.05 4.20
C ASP A 63 -5.44 -7.29 5.13
N ILE A 64 -4.26 -7.78 5.53
CA ILE A 64 -4.09 -9.00 6.36
C ILE A 64 -4.88 -8.94 7.68
N GLY A 65 -5.24 -7.76 8.17
CA GLY A 65 -6.05 -7.59 9.38
C GLY A 65 -7.52 -8.00 9.23
N SER A 66 -8.11 -7.88 8.05
CA SER A 66 -9.56 -8.09 7.84
C SER A 66 -9.93 -9.53 7.49
N SER A 67 -8.99 -10.33 6.96
CA SER A 67 -9.23 -11.72 6.57
C SER A 67 -7.95 -12.54 6.53
N LYS A 68 -7.75 -13.41 7.53
CA LYS A 68 -6.70 -14.45 7.52
C LYS A 68 -6.76 -15.33 6.25
N ASN A 69 -7.96 -15.52 5.70
CA ASN A 69 -8.19 -16.37 4.53
C ASN A 69 -7.64 -15.74 3.23
N GLY A 70 -7.76 -14.42 3.07
CA GLY A 70 -7.24 -13.72 1.89
C GLY A 70 -5.71 -13.75 1.81
N ALA A 71 -5.05 -13.57 2.96
CA ALA A 71 -3.60 -13.65 3.08
C ALA A 71 -3.05 -15.04 2.73
N PHE A 72 -3.70 -16.10 3.22
CA PHE A 72 -3.28 -17.47 2.98
C PHE A 72 -3.52 -17.92 1.54
N LYS A 73 -4.63 -17.48 0.93
CA LYS A 73 -4.90 -17.69 -0.50
C LYS A 73 -3.80 -17.07 -1.36
N TYR A 74 -3.41 -15.83 -1.09
CA TYR A 74 -2.31 -15.18 -1.81
C TYR A 74 -0.99 -15.96 -1.74
N LEU A 75 -0.64 -16.47 -0.56
CA LEU A 75 0.56 -17.31 -0.39
C LEU A 75 0.46 -18.61 -1.19
N LYS A 76 -0.70 -19.27 -1.16
CA LYS A 76 -0.95 -20.50 -1.92
C LYS A 76 -0.82 -20.25 -3.42
N ASP A 77 -1.43 -19.19 -3.94
CA ASP A 77 -1.39 -18.83 -5.36
C ASP A 77 0.04 -18.51 -5.82
N ARG A 78 0.82 -17.81 -4.98
CA ARG A 78 2.23 -17.49 -5.26
C ARG A 78 3.12 -18.74 -5.31
N LEU A 79 2.92 -19.68 -4.39
CA LEU A 79 3.63 -20.96 -4.39
C LEU A 79 3.26 -21.77 -5.64
N TRP A 80 1.98 -21.84 -5.98
CA TRP A 80 1.49 -22.57 -7.16
C TRP A 80 2.09 -22.02 -8.46
N SER A 81 2.15 -20.69 -8.62
CA SER A 81 2.77 -20.05 -9.78
C SER A 81 4.26 -20.40 -9.93
N ARG A 82 5.01 -20.52 -8.82
CA ARG A 82 6.41 -20.96 -8.87
C ARG A 82 6.54 -22.42 -9.29
N ILE A 83 5.68 -23.29 -8.77
CA ILE A 83 5.66 -24.72 -9.13
C ILE A 83 5.36 -24.88 -10.62
N GLN A 84 4.35 -24.18 -11.15
CA GLN A 84 4.03 -24.21 -12.57
C GLN A 84 5.20 -23.74 -13.44
N GLY A 85 5.86 -22.63 -13.08
CA GLY A 85 7.03 -22.15 -13.81
C GLY A 85 8.23 -23.11 -13.77
N TRP A 86 8.36 -23.95 -12.73
CA TRP A 86 9.36 -25.02 -12.70
C TRP A 86 8.98 -26.20 -13.58
N ILE A 87 7.70 -26.59 -13.57
CA ILE A 87 7.17 -27.65 -14.45
C ILE A 87 7.39 -27.25 -15.91
N GLU A 88 7.00 -26.05 -16.33
CA GLU A 88 7.20 -25.54 -17.69
C GLU A 88 8.67 -25.59 -18.11
N LYS A 89 9.60 -25.17 -17.24
CA LYS A 89 11.04 -25.23 -17.51
C LYS A 89 11.57 -26.66 -17.61
N SER A 90 11.05 -27.58 -16.79
CA SER A 90 11.43 -28.99 -16.81
C SER A 90 10.90 -29.76 -18.02
N LEU A 91 9.86 -29.23 -18.66
CA LEU A 91 9.21 -29.81 -19.85
C LEU A 91 9.62 -29.11 -21.16
N SER A 92 10.51 -28.11 -21.10
CA SER A 92 11.01 -27.36 -22.26
C SER A 92 12.27 -27.98 -22.91
N THR A 93 12.57 -29.25 -22.62
CA THR A 93 13.56 -30.06 -23.36
C THR A 93 13.00 -30.61 -24.66
#